data_AF-A0A705SHD9-F1
#
_entry.id   AF-A0A705SHD9-F1
#
_cell.length_a   1.000
_cell.length_b   1.000
_cell.length_c   1.000
_cell.angle_alpha   90.00
_cell.angle_beta   90.00
_cell.angle_gamma   90.00
#
_symmetry.space_group_name_H-M   'P 1'
#
loop_
_entity.id
_entity.type
_entity.pdbx_description
1 polymer ?
#
loop_
_entity_poly.entity_id
_entity_poly.type
_entity_poly.pdbx_seq_one_letter_code
_entity_poly.pdbx_strand_id
1 'polypeptide(L)'
;LTPITKISVAAVKNALRNHYQGTSHDPYASHNPQEPWRPISVFRTQESHILQVRPKLPQAIGNVEYIAYGMPSLSVYLPYYQGMRHYQPGDDKGTDRASNDSTYWTFRTLQTLVMQDYNAFAPDVQHAWKTFEQQTAKQQYKMEQSYLRLYASHPKEAQRLLQNFEDKTMQNAQTLARRLTNNIITTMTYRTDMKYHFSSTQP
;
A
#
# COMPACT_ATOMS: atom_id res chain seq x y z
N LEU A 1 7.09 26.95 12.41
CA LEU A 1 8.05 26.23 11.55
C LEU A 1 7.55 26.29 10.11
N THR A 2 8.41 26.70 9.17
CA THR A 2 8.07 26.78 7.73
C THR A 2 8.97 25.79 6.98
N PRO A 3 8.43 24.88 6.17
CA PRO A 3 9.23 23.96 5.36
C PRO A 3 10.18 24.72 4.41
N ILE A 4 11.41 24.23 4.26
CA ILE A 4 12.42 24.82 3.38
C ILE A 4 12.04 24.63 1.89
N THR A 5 11.26 23.61 1.59
CA THR A 5 10.76 23.29 0.24
C THR A 5 9.27 22.95 0.26
N LYS A 6 8.62 23.04 -0.90
CA LYS A 6 7.21 22.62 -1.04
C LYS A 6 7.06 21.13 -0.76
N ILE A 7 6.07 20.78 0.04
CA ILE A 7 5.77 19.40 0.41
C ILE A 7 4.95 18.73 -0.71
N SER A 8 5.43 17.60 -1.21
CA SER A 8 4.71 16.77 -2.18
C SER A 8 3.92 15.67 -1.48
N VAL A 9 2.92 15.09 -2.15
CA VAL A 9 2.22 13.90 -1.65
C VAL A 9 3.20 12.76 -1.36
N ALA A 10 4.22 12.56 -2.21
CA ALA A 10 5.25 11.55 -2.00
C ALA A 10 6.06 11.80 -0.72
N ALA A 11 6.35 13.06 -0.38
CA ALA A 11 7.02 13.41 0.88
C ALA A 11 6.14 13.07 2.09
N VAL A 12 4.82 13.33 2.03
CA VAL A 12 3.88 12.95 3.10
C VAL A 12 3.79 11.42 3.24
N LYS A 13 3.67 10.69 2.12
CA LYS A 13 3.69 9.21 2.12
C LYS A 13 4.93 8.67 2.83
N ASN A 14 6.11 9.23 2.52
CA ASN A 14 7.37 8.83 3.15
C ASN A 14 7.43 9.18 4.65
N ALA A 15 6.91 10.34 5.05
CA ALA A 15 6.84 10.72 6.46
C ALA A 15 5.94 9.75 7.26
N LEU A 16 4.78 9.38 6.72
CA LEU A 16 3.86 8.43 7.35
C LEU A 16 4.41 6.99 7.42
N ARG A 17 5.44 6.68 6.61
CA ARG A 17 6.18 5.41 6.64
C ARG A 17 7.33 5.39 7.64
N ASN A 18 7.60 6.50 8.31
CA ASN A 18 8.76 6.59 9.19
C ASN A 18 8.65 5.62 10.37
N HIS A 19 9.75 4.91 10.61
CA HIS A 19 9.95 4.08 11.78
C HIS A 19 11.39 4.20 12.30
N TYR A 20 11.96 5.40 12.19
CA TYR A 20 13.36 5.69 12.52
C TYR A 20 14.38 4.85 11.74
N GLN A 21 14.03 4.43 10.53
CA GLN A 21 14.88 3.60 9.68
C GLN A 21 16.29 4.18 9.52
N GLY A 22 17.30 3.31 9.65
CA GLY A 22 18.71 3.71 9.56
C GLY A 22 19.27 4.35 10.84
N THR A 23 18.54 4.31 11.96
CA THR A 23 19.01 4.76 13.27
C THR A 23 18.94 3.64 14.30
N SER A 24 19.51 3.85 15.49
CA SER A 24 19.38 2.93 16.63
C SER A 24 17.95 2.81 17.18
N HIS A 25 17.05 3.72 16.80
CA HIS A 25 15.65 3.76 17.25
C HIS A 25 14.70 3.02 16.31
N ASP A 26 15.20 2.30 15.30
CA ASP A 26 14.35 1.47 14.44
C ASP A 26 13.94 0.18 15.17
N PRO A 27 12.69 0.04 15.65
CA PRO A 27 12.29 -1.14 16.41
C PRO A 27 12.15 -2.39 15.55
N TYR A 28 11.98 -2.23 14.23
CA TYR A 28 11.73 -3.35 13.33
C TYR A 28 13.02 -3.99 12.88
N ALA A 29 14.00 -3.16 12.48
CA ALA A 29 15.33 -3.68 12.11
C ALA A 29 16.07 -4.30 13.30
N SER A 30 15.90 -3.72 14.50
CA SER A 30 16.54 -4.19 15.74
C SER A 30 15.75 -5.25 16.51
N HIS A 31 14.54 -5.61 16.06
CA HIS A 31 13.62 -6.50 16.79
C HIS A 31 13.36 -6.04 18.24
N ASN A 32 13.26 -4.72 18.46
CA ASN A 32 13.01 -4.12 19.77
C ASN A 32 11.54 -3.69 19.93
N PRO A 33 10.65 -4.55 20.49
CA PRO A 33 9.27 -4.17 20.74
C PRO A 33 9.11 -3.17 21.91
N GLN A 34 10.17 -2.91 22.67
CA GLN A 34 10.18 -2.00 23.83
C GLN A 34 10.86 -0.66 23.52
N GLU A 35 10.97 -0.29 22.24
CA GLU A 35 11.53 0.99 21.82
C GLU A 35 10.77 2.16 22.49
N PRO A 36 11.45 3.03 23.27
CA PRO A 36 10.80 4.16 23.93
C PRO A 36 10.24 5.19 22.95
N TRP A 37 10.79 5.29 21.73
CA TRP A 37 10.33 6.24 20.73
C TRP A 37 9.33 5.58 19.80
N ARG A 38 8.04 5.90 20.01
CA ARG A 38 6.97 5.35 19.17
C ARG A 38 7.21 5.73 17.68
N PRO A 39 7.33 4.75 16.76
CA PRO A 39 7.35 4.99 15.32
C PRO A 39 6.09 5.70 14.83
N ILE A 40 6.14 6.34 13.67
CA ILE A 40 4.92 6.81 12.99
C ILE A 40 4.18 5.60 12.41
N SER A 41 4.89 4.81 11.60
CA SER A 41 4.38 3.60 10.99
C SER A 41 4.40 2.47 12.00
N VAL A 42 3.23 2.02 12.45
CA VAL A 42 3.09 0.96 13.45
C VAL A 42 2.15 -0.13 12.96
N PHE A 43 2.38 -1.37 13.39
CA PHE A 43 1.53 -2.50 13.00
C PHE A 43 0.07 -2.31 13.41
N ARG A 44 -0.23 -1.56 14.48
CA ARG A 44 -1.62 -1.28 14.91
C ARG A 44 -2.37 -0.25 14.06
N THR A 45 -1.73 0.41 13.09
CA THR A 45 -2.43 1.30 12.16
C THR A 45 -3.47 0.50 11.40
N GLN A 46 -4.73 0.92 11.45
CA GLN A 46 -5.81 0.33 10.65
C GLN A 46 -5.71 0.84 9.22
N GLU A 47 -5.67 2.15 9.05
CA GLU A 47 -5.54 2.81 7.75
C GLU A 47 -4.74 4.10 7.92
N SER A 48 -4.10 4.54 6.85
CA SER A 48 -3.38 5.82 6.78
C SER A 48 -3.82 6.59 5.56
N HIS A 49 -4.19 7.85 5.76
CA HIS A 49 -4.89 8.66 4.76
C HIS A 49 -4.12 9.94 4.45
N ILE A 50 -4.13 10.33 3.18
CA ILE A 50 -3.69 11.65 2.72
C ILE A 50 -4.79 12.24 1.85
N LEU A 51 -5.43 13.29 2.31
CA LEU A 51 -6.47 13.97 1.54
C LEU A 51 -5.85 15.18 0.81
N GLN A 52 -5.96 15.20 -0.51
CA GLN A 52 -5.46 16.27 -1.36
C GLN A 52 -6.62 16.94 -2.11
N VAL A 53 -6.76 18.25 -1.91
CA VAL A 53 -7.70 19.11 -2.65
C VAL A 53 -6.93 19.95 -3.65
N ARG A 54 -7.31 19.90 -4.94
CA ARG A 54 -6.70 20.66 -6.04
C ARG A 54 -7.76 21.54 -6.72
N PRO A 55 -7.98 22.78 -6.22
CA PRO A 55 -9.09 23.64 -6.67
C PRO A 55 -9.07 24.04 -8.15
N LYS A 56 -7.92 23.89 -8.82
CA LYS A 56 -7.74 24.23 -10.24
C LYS A 56 -8.21 23.12 -11.20
N LEU A 57 -8.70 21.99 -10.67
CA LEU A 57 -9.17 20.84 -11.43
C LEU A 57 -10.66 20.59 -11.16
N PRO A 58 -11.40 19.95 -12.09
CA PRO A 58 -12.77 19.50 -11.82
C PRO A 58 -12.81 18.65 -10.55
N GLN A 59 -13.78 18.88 -9.67
CA GLN A 59 -13.85 18.24 -8.35
C GLN A 59 -13.68 16.70 -8.39
N ALA A 60 -14.27 16.05 -9.39
CA ALA A 60 -14.19 14.61 -9.62
C ALA A 60 -12.75 14.07 -9.68
N ILE A 61 -11.81 14.86 -10.21
CA ILE A 61 -10.38 14.50 -10.25
C ILE A 61 -9.52 15.43 -9.38
N GLY A 62 -10.03 16.57 -8.91
CA GLY A 62 -9.29 17.53 -8.10
C GLY A 62 -9.12 17.08 -6.66
N ASN A 63 -10.07 16.29 -6.15
CA ASN A 63 -10.08 15.80 -4.78
C ASN A 63 -9.72 14.32 -4.77
N VAL A 64 -8.62 13.99 -4.10
CA VAL A 64 -8.05 12.63 -4.05
C VAL A 64 -7.73 12.29 -2.60
N GLU A 65 -8.19 11.13 -2.16
CA GLU A 65 -7.78 10.51 -0.92
C GLU A 65 -6.82 9.37 -1.22
N TYR A 66 -5.62 9.41 -0.65
CA TYR A 66 -4.69 8.30 -0.75
C TYR A 66 -4.79 7.43 0.50
N ILE A 67 -5.21 6.18 0.36
CA ILE A 67 -5.41 5.25 1.48
C ILE A 67 -4.34 4.17 1.41
N ALA A 68 -3.69 3.90 2.54
CA ALA A 68 -2.89 2.72 2.77
C ALA A 68 -3.53 1.87 3.87
N TYR A 69 -3.92 0.64 3.54
CA TYR A 69 -4.48 -0.30 4.50
C TYR A 69 -3.38 -0.87 5.40
N GLY A 70 -3.58 -0.82 6.70
CA GLY A 70 -2.64 -1.33 7.69
C GLY A 70 -1.41 -0.44 7.90
N MET A 71 -0.27 -1.07 8.18
CA MET A 71 1.00 -0.41 8.47
C MET A 71 1.60 0.26 7.23
N PRO A 72 1.77 1.59 7.19
CA PRO A 72 2.20 2.29 5.97
C PRO A 72 3.55 1.85 5.39
N SER A 73 4.52 1.47 6.22
CA SER A 73 5.86 1.05 5.79
C SER A 73 5.85 -0.30 5.05
N LEU A 74 4.78 -1.08 5.21
CA LEU A 74 4.56 -2.37 4.55
C LEU A 74 3.35 -2.35 3.61
N SER A 75 2.82 -1.16 3.32
CA SER A 75 1.61 -0.95 2.54
C SER A 75 1.82 0.04 1.39
N VAL A 76 0.79 0.17 0.57
CA VAL A 76 0.73 0.98 -0.64
C VAL A 76 -0.36 2.03 -0.50
N TYR A 77 -0.06 3.27 -0.89
CA TYR A 77 -1.04 4.35 -0.94
C TYR A 77 -1.75 4.36 -2.29
N LEU A 78 -3.00 3.91 -2.29
CA LEU A 78 -3.89 3.85 -3.45
C LEU A 78 -4.67 5.17 -3.57
N PRO A 79 -4.71 5.82 -4.75
CA PRO A 79 -5.50 7.02 -4.96
C PRO A 79 -6.98 6.68 -5.15
N TYR A 80 -7.85 7.25 -4.33
CA TYR A 80 -9.30 7.26 -4.46
C TYR A 80 -9.75 8.66 -4.82
N TYR A 81 -10.33 8.80 -6.00
CA TYR A 81 -10.88 10.04 -6.50
C TYR A 81 -12.31 10.24 -6.02
N GLN A 82 -12.65 11.47 -5.62
CA GLN A 82 -14.02 11.81 -5.25
C GLN A 82 -15.03 11.49 -6.38
N GLY A 83 -14.60 11.53 -7.65
CA GLY A 83 -15.44 11.25 -8.80
C GLY A 83 -15.73 9.77 -9.07
N MET A 84 -15.15 8.83 -8.32
CA MET A 84 -15.47 7.41 -8.46
C MET A 84 -16.95 7.13 -8.18
N ARG A 85 -17.50 6.07 -8.79
CA ARG A 85 -18.92 5.70 -8.64
C ARG A 85 -19.13 4.44 -7.81
N HIS A 86 -18.11 3.58 -7.74
CA HIS A 86 -18.12 2.39 -6.93
C HIS A 86 -16.71 2.02 -6.49
N TYR A 87 -16.63 1.27 -5.40
CA TYR A 87 -15.42 0.62 -4.90
C TYR A 87 -15.27 -0.78 -5.50
N GLN A 88 -14.08 -1.38 -5.41
CA GLN A 88 -13.93 -2.78 -5.78
C GLN A 88 -14.63 -3.68 -4.75
N PRO A 89 -15.15 -4.85 -5.17
CA PRO A 89 -15.70 -5.82 -4.23
C PRO A 89 -14.69 -6.17 -3.13
N GLY A 90 -15.13 -6.10 -1.87
CA GLY A 90 -14.30 -6.38 -0.70
C GLY A 90 -13.75 -5.14 0.01
N ASP A 91 -13.84 -3.95 -0.60
CA ASP A 91 -13.51 -2.67 0.06
C ASP A 91 -14.52 -2.33 1.17
N ASP A 92 -15.75 -2.84 1.06
CA ASP A 92 -16.84 -2.73 2.03
C ASP A 92 -16.78 -3.79 3.15
N LYS A 93 -15.75 -4.65 3.15
CA LYS A 93 -15.59 -5.75 4.10
C LYS A 93 -14.39 -5.52 5.01
N GLY A 94 -14.66 -5.10 6.24
CA GLY A 94 -13.64 -4.78 7.25
C GLY A 94 -13.99 -5.26 8.65
N THR A 95 -14.43 -6.53 8.80
CA THR A 95 -14.75 -7.09 10.12
C THR A 95 -13.48 -7.39 10.93
N ASP A 96 -13.66 -7.69 12.22
CA ASP A 96 -12.60 -8.10 13.14
C ASP A 96 -12.06 -9.52 12.88
N ARG A 97 -12.62 -10.24 11.91
CA ARG A 97 -12.20 -11.60 11.52
C ARG A 97 -11.61 -11.60 10.12
N ALA A 98 -10.45 -12.26 10.00
CA ALA A 98 -9.78 -12.43 8.73
C ALA A 98 -10.68 -13.13 7.69
N SER A 99 -10.73 -12.58 6.48
CA SER A 99 -11.45 -13.17 5.36
C SER A 99 -10.71 -12.96 4.04
N ASN A 100 -10.86 -13.92 3.12
CA ASN A 100 -10.18 -13.90 1.83
C ASN A 100 -10.81 -12.92 0.82
N ASP A 101 -12.04 -12.50 1.08
CA ASP A 101 -12.83 -11.60 0.25
C ASP A 101 -12.78 -10.13 0.70
N SER A 102 -11.99 -9.82 1.74
CA SER A 102 -11.77 -8.47 2.24
C SER A 102 -10.49 -7.85 1.67
N THR A 103 -10.61 -6.62 1.17
CA THR A 103 -9.45 -5.82 0.74
C THR A 103 -8.52 -5.55 1.92
N TYR A 104 -9.08 -5.12 3.05
CA TYR A 104 -8.33 -4.88 4.27
C TYR A 104 -7.53 -6.12 4.69
N TRP A 105 -8.17 -7.29 4.75
CA TRP A 105 -7.48 -8.52 5.16
C TRP A 105 -6.49 -9.04 4.12
N THR A 106 -6.65 -8.71 2.82
CA THR A 106 -5.65 -9.01 1.79
C THR A 106 -4.33 -8.31 2.11
N PHE A 107 -4.34 -7.00 2.39
CA PHE A 107 -3.13 -6.27 2.77
C PHE A 107 -2.64 -6.64 4.16
N ARG A 108 -3.57 -6.86 5.10
CA ARG A 108 -3.22 -7.20 6.48
C ARG A 108 -2.50 -8.54 6.60
N THR A 109 -2.93 -9.54 5.82
CA THR A 109 -2.28 -10.85 5.77
C THR A 109 -0.83 -10.75 5.33
N LEU A 110 -0.55 -10.00 4.25
CA LEU A 110 0.81 -9.75 3.79
C LEU A 110 1.66 -9.14 4.92
N GLN A 111 1.16 -8.09 5.56
CA GLN A 111 1.90 -7.39 6.62
C GLN A 111 2.18 -8.31 7.82
N THR A 112 1.21 -9.12 8.24
CA THR A 112 1.39 -10.08 9.34
C THR A 112 2.52 -11.06 9.06
N LEU A 113 2.61 -11.55 7.81
CA LEU A 113 3.67 -12.48 7.40
C LEU A 113 5.03 -11.79 7.31
N VAL A 114 5.09 -10.57 6.77
CA VAL A 114 6.34 -9.78 6.75
C VAL A 114 6.86 -9.56 8.17
N MET A 115 5.98 -9.28 9.14
CA MET A 115 6.37 -9.05 10.52
C MET A 115 6.91 -10.29 11.26
N GLN A 116 6.80 -11.50 10.69
CA GLN A 116 7.44 -12.69 11.27
C GLN A 116 8.97 -12.63 11.17
N ASP A 117 9.49 -11.95 10.14
CA ASP A 117 10.92 -11.69 9.93
C ASP A 117 11.05 -10.43 9.07
N TYR A 118 10.97 -9.27 9.73
CA TYR A 118 10.92 -7.97 9.06
C TYR A 118 12.15 -7.77 8.15
N ASN A 119 13.33 -8.13 8.64
CA ASN A 119 14.58 -7.94 7.90
C ASN A 119 14.65 -8.82 6.66
N ALA A 120 14.10 -10.03 6.70
CA ALA A 120 14.08 -10.89 5.53
C ALA A 120 13.05 -10.46 4.48
N PHE A 121 11.86 -10.00 4.90
CA PHE A 121 10.72 -9.86 3.99
C PHE A 121 10.35 -8.42 3.63
N ALA A 122 10.61 -7.45 4.52
CA ALA A 122 10.22 -6.06 4.29
C ALA A 122 10.90 -5.42 3.06
N PRO A 123 12.21 -5.65 2.78
CA PRO A 123 12.88 -5.02 1.64
C PRO A 123 12.19 -5.28 0.29
N ASP A 124 11.83 -6.54 0.01
CA ASP A 124 11.19 -6.93 -1.25
C ASP A 124 9.77 -6.36 -1.37
N VAL A 125 9.00 -6.39 -0.28
CA VAL A 125 7.65 -5.84 -0.23
C VAL A 125 7.67 -4.32 -0.42
N GLN A 126 8.58 -3.61 0.27
CA GLN A 126 8.77 -2.17 0.13
C GLN A 126 9.20 -1.80 -1.28
N HIS A 127 10.11 -2.57 -1.88
CA HIS A 127 10.55 -2.35 -3.26
C HIS A 127 9.40 -2.56 -4.27
N ALA A 128 8.61 -3.61 -4.10
CA ALA A 128 7.45 -3.89 -4.94
C ALA A 128 6.40 -2.76 -4.84
N TRP A 129 6.09 -2.29 -3.63
CA TRP A 129 5.16 -1.18 -3.45
C TRP A 129 5.68 0.14 -3.98
N LYS A 130 6.96 0.46 -3.77
CA LYS A 130 7.59 1.65 -4.37
C LYS A 130 7.47 1.63 -5.89
N THR A 131 7.74 0.50 -6.52
CA THR A 131 7.62 0.33 -7.97
C THR A 131 6.17 0.49 -8.43
N PHE A 132 5.22 -0.12 -7.71
CA PHE A 132 3.80 0.02 -7.98
C PHE A 132 3.36 1.49 -7.89
N GLU A 133 3.69 2.21 -6.81
CA GLU A 133 3.31 3.62 -6.65
C GLU A 133 3.88 4.53 -7.75
N GLN A 134 5.12 4.28 -8.20
CA GLN A 134 5.72 5.02 -9.30
C GLN A 134 5.00 4.77 -10.63
N GLN A 135 4.58 3.52 -10.89
CA GLN A 135 3.81 3.18 -12.09
C GLN A 135 2.40 3.79 -12.03
N THR A 136 1.73 3.67 -10.89
CA THR A 136 0.40 4.25 -10.64
C THR A 136 0.43 5.77 -10.79
N ALA A 137 1.46 6.47 -10.28
CA ALA A 137 1.58 7.92 -10.46
C ALA A 137 1.67 8.33 -11.94
N LYS A 138 2.39 7.56 -12.78
CA LYS A 138 2.44 7.80 -14.23
C LYS A 138 1.10 7.55 -14.90
N GLN A 139 0.38 6.51 -14.49
CA GLN A 139 -0.95 6.18 -15.00
C GLN A 139 -1.98 7.22 -14.58
N GLN A 140 -1.91 7.67 -13.33
CA GLN A 140 -2.73 8.73 -12.73
C GLN A 140 -2.62 10.01 -13.56
N TYR A 141 -1.39 10.46 -13.83
CA TYR A 141 -1.15 11.64 -14.67
C TYR A 141 -1.76 11.49 -16.07
N LYS A 142 -1.54 10.35 -16.74
CA LYS A 142 -2.11 10.10 -18.08
C LYS A 142 -3.63 10.09 -18.07
N MET A 143 -4.23 9.47 -17.06
CA MET A 143 -5.68 9.43 -16.86
C MET A 143 -6.24 10.85 -16.69
N GLU A 144 -5.68 11.66 -15.80
CA GLU A 144 -6.15 13.04 -15.58
C GLU A 144 -6.09 13.90 -16.84
N GLN A 145 -5.01 13.78 -17.63
CA GLN A 145 -4.90 14.51 -18.90
C GLN A 145 -5.99 14.09 -19.90
N SER A 146 -6.27 12.79 -20.00
CA SER A 146 -7.35 12.28 -20.86
C SER A 146 -8.73 12.69 -20.34
N TYR A 147 -8.93 12.69 -19.02
CA TYR A 147 -10.16 13.15 -18.39
C TYR A 147 -10.44 14.62 -18.74
N LEU A 148 -9.44 15.49 -18.60
CA LEU A 148 -9.56 16.93 -18.88
C LEU A 148 -9.90 17.22 -20.36
N ARG A 149 -9.46 16.38 -21.30
CA ARG A 149 -9.84 16.53 -22.72
C ARG A 149 -11.30 16.12 -22.99
N LEU A 150 -11.83 15.17 -22.22
CA LEU A 150 -13.13 14.55 -22.48
C LEU A 150 -14.27 15.12 -21.64
N TYR A 151 -14.02 15.60 -20.41
CA TYR A 151 -15.10 15.80 -19.43
C TYR A 151 -16.16 16.82 -19.85
N ALA A 152 -15.79 17.84 -20.64
CA ALA A 152 -16.72 18.86 -21.10
C ALA A 152 -17.60 18.38 -22.28
N SER A 153 -17.04 17.58 -23.19
CA SER A 153 -17.72 17.16 -24.44
C SER A 153 -18.30 15.74 -24.37
N HIS A 154 -17.65 14.85 -23.62
CA HIS A 154 -17.98 13.43 -23.48
C HIS A 154 -17.97 12.99 -22.00
N PRO A 155 -18.83 13.57 -21.15
CA PRO A 155 -18.78 13.36 -19.69
C PRO A 155 -18.92 11.89 -19.27
N LYS A 156 -19.73 11.10 -19.98
CA LYS A 156 -19.86 9.65 -19.72
C LYS A 156 -18.57 8.88 -20.02
N GLU A 157 -17.80 9.31 -21.01
CA GLU A 157 -16.52 8.68 -21.34
C GLU A 157 -15.43 9.07 -20.33
N ALA A 158 -15.37 10.35 -19.95
CA ALA A 158 -14.48 10.82 -18.89
C ALA A 158 -14.74 10.08 -17.55
N GLN A 159 -16.00 9.87 -17.19
CA GLN A 159 -16.38 9.10 -16.02
C GLN A 159 -15.92 7.63 -16.10
N ARG A 160 -16.11 6.97 -17.26
CA ARG A 160 -15.64 5.60 -17.47
C ARG A 160 -14.11 5.49 -17.38
N LEU A 161 -13.40 6.48 -17.91
CA LEU A 161 -11.95 6.55 -17.82
C LEU A 161 -11.49 6.59 -16.36
N LEU A 162 -12.11 7.45 -15.54
CA LEU A 162 -11.81 7.54 -14.11
C LEU A 162 -12.10 6.21 -13.39
N GLN A 163 -13.29 5.65 -13.60
CA GLN A 163 -13.67 4.39 -12.94
C GLN A 163 -12.75 3.22 -13.35
N ASN A 164 -12.40 3.12 -14.62
CA ASN A 164 -11.49 2.08 -15.10
C ASN A 164 -10.08 2.20 -14.49
N PHE A 165 -9.63 3.43 -14.19
CA PHE A 165 -8.35 3.64 -13.52
C PHE A 165 -8.40 3.16 -12.06
N GLU A 166 -9.47 3.50 -11.33
CA GLU A 166 -9.70 3.05 -9.96
C GLU A 166 -9.74 1.52 -9.87
N ASP A 167 -10.60 0.91 -10.67
CA ASP A 167 -10.83 -0.53 -10.70
C ASP A 167 -9.53 -1.29 -10.98
N LYS A 168 -8.79 -0.88 -12.00
CA LYS A 168 -7.51 -1.52 -12.36
C LYS A 168 -6.44 -1.30 -11.31
N THR A 169 -6.37 -0.11 -10.71
CA THR A 169 -5.36 0.21 -9.69
C THR A 169 -5.56 -0.68 -8.48
N MET A 170 -6.79 -0.76 -7.96
CA MET A 170 -7.10 -1.63 -6.82
C MET A 170 -6.90 -3.11 -7.16
N GLN A 171 -7.41 -3.59 -8.30
CA GLN A 171 -7.25 -4.99 -8.69
C GLN A 171 -5.77 -5.40 -8.80
N ASN A 172 -4.93 -4.54 -9.39
CA ASN A 172 -3.50 -4.79 -9.50
C ASN A 172 -2.81 -4.77 -8.12
N ALA A 173 -3.22 -3.88 -7.21
CA ALA A 173 -2.68 -3.81 -5.86
C ALA A 173 -3.00 -5.08 -5.06
N GLN A 174 -4.26 -5.54 -5.09
CA GLN A 174 -4.64 -6.80 -4.44
C GLN A 174 -3.90 -8.00 -5.05
N THR A 175 -3.76 -8.05 -6.38
CA THR A 175 -3.02 -9.11 -7.07
C THR A 175 -1.55 -9.13 -6.65
N LEU A 176 -0.91 -7.95 -6.58
CA LEU A 176 0.46 -7.82 -6.11
C LEU A 176 0.59 -8.26 -4.65
N ALA A 177 -0.34 -7.86 -3.77
CA ALA A 177 -0.33 -8.27 -2.37
C ALA A 177 -0.42 -9.80 -2.22
N ARG A 178 -1.35 -10.44 -2.92
CA ARG A 178 -1.50 -11.91 -2.92
C ARG A 178 -0.24 -12.62 -3.44
N ARG A 179 0.38 -12.09 -4.51
CA ARG A 179 1.64 -12.64 -5.03
C ARG A 179 2.77 -12.54 -4.02
N LEU A 180 2.95 -11.37 -3.38
CA LEU A 180 3.96 -11.18 -2.34
C LEU A 180 3.72 -12.11 -1.14
N THR A 181 2.47 -12.26 -0.72
CA THR A 181 2.06 -13.23 0.31
C THR A 181 2.47 -14.65 -0.05
N ASN A 182 2.17 -15.10 -1.27
CA ASN A 182 2.52 -16.45 -1.73
C ASN A 182 4.05 -16.66 -1.77
N ASN A 183 4.81 -15.65 -2.21
CA ASN A 183 6.26 -15.70 -2.22
C ASN A 183 6.82 -15.88 -0.79
N ILE A 184 6.34 -15.09 0.17
CA ILE A 184 6.76 -15.21 1.58
C ILE A 184 6.41 -16.58 2.13
N ILE A 185 5.18 -17.08 1.91
CA ILE A 185 4.77 -18.41 2.35
C ILE A 185 5.68 -19.49 1.75
N THR A 186 6.03 -19.38 0.46
CA THR A 186 6.94 -20.32 -0.21
C THR A 186 8.31 -20.33 0.48
N THR A 187 8.87 -19.15 0.76
CA THR A 187 10.15 -19.01 1.48
C THR A 187 10.05 -19.58 2.90
N MET A 188 8.97 -19.31 3.63
CA MET A 188 8.76 -19.83 4.98
C MET A 188 8.64 -21.36 4.98
N THR A 189 7.92 -21.94 4.01
CA THR A 189 7.81 -23.40 3.83
C THR A 189 9.19 -24.02 3.59
N TYR A 190 9.98 -23.46 2.68
CA TYR A 190 11.34 -23.94 2.42
C TYR A 190 12.24 -23.84 3.67
N ARG A 191 12.20 -22.70 4.39
CA ARG A 191 12.96 -22.53 5.65
C ARG A 191 12.55 -23.56 6.71
N THR A 192 11.26 -23.91 6.75
CA THR A 192 10.72 -24.91 7.68
C THR A 192 11.22 -26.30 7.32
N ASP A 193 11.16 -26.69 6.05
CA ASP A 193 11.69 -27.96 5.55
C ASP A 193 13.19 -28.10 5.88
N MET A 194 13.98 -27.08 5.55
CA MET A 194 15.42 -27.06 5.87
C MET A 194 15.72 -27.14 7.37
N LYS A 195 14.88 -26.54 8.23
CA LYS A 195 15.04 -26.60 9.68
C LYS A 195 14.75 -27.99 10.25
N TYR A 196 13.80 -28.72 9.66
CA TYR A 196 13.39 -30.05 10.08
C TYR A 196 13.77 -31.13 9.05
N HIS A 197 14.90 -30.94 8.36
CA HIS A 197 15.36 -31.85 7.33
C HIS A 197 15.95 -33.12 7.98
N PHE A 198 15.27 -34.26 7.82
CA PHE A 198 15.75 -35.56 8.27
C PHE A 198 16.49 -36.26 7.12
N SER A 199 17.81 -36.10 7.04
CA SER A 199 18.62 -36.84 6.07
C SER A 199 18.65 -38.32 6.42
N SER A 200 18.33 -39.20 5.48
CA SER A 200 18.37 -40.66 5.63
C SER A 200 19.79 -41.26 5.66
N THR A 201 20.82 -40.43 5.87
CA THR A 201 22.19 -40.88 6.11
C THR A 201 22.61 -40.62 7.54
N GLN A 202 22.40 -41.63 8.38
CA GLN A 202 23.27 -41.95 9.51
C GLN A 202 23.63 -43.45 9.43
N PRO A 203 24.84 -43.84 9.86
CA PRO A 203 25.49 -45.12 9.58
C PRO A 203 24.74 -46.36 10.07
#